data_AF-A0A8J5NK90-F1
#
_entry.id   AF-A0A8J5NK90-F1
#
_cell.length_a   1.000
_cell.length_b   1.000
_cell.length_c   1.000
_cell.angle_alpha   90.00
_cell.angle_beta   90.00
_cell.angle_gamma   90.00
#
_symmetry.space_group_name_H-M   'P 1'
#
loop_
_entity.id
_entity.type
_entity.pdbx_description
1 polymer ?
#
loop_
_entity_poly.entity_id
_entity_poly.type
_entity_poly.pdbx_seq_one_letter_code
_entity_poly.pdbx_strand_id
1 'polypeptide(L)'
;MGSFDPELAAFVPLKYVGSAFQNGTVGRIEDCVVGADNAGFVMGTSASLFNQAFLQIQKADNVPEFLLKAINNTLADIGEENRDIANWPNPFYKYNPKNNSNADSTILTLVDGGEDLQNVPFHPLLVSDRQVDVIFAIDGSADTKTRWPNGTSLVATYERSKAGVSTQNNKFPKVPDQNTFINLGLNKQPTFFGCDTDSGNSSGPLIVYLPNAPYSYESNFTTFDLEYSDSERNQILRNGYNVATMGNGTVDSEWPACHDELDSSRHLRARPDDFGCC
;
A
#
# COMPACT_ATOMS: atom_id res chain seq x y z
N MET A 1 -9.02 2.96 -14.00
CA MET A 1 -8.46 3.88 -12.99
C MET A 1 -9.61 4.57 -12.28
N GLY A 2 -9.50 4.85 -10.98
CA GLY A 2 -10.53 5.56 -10.24
C GLY A 2 -10.37 5.45 -8.73
N SER A 3 -11.34 5.99 -8.01
CA SER A 3 -11.38 5.94 -6.55
C SER A 3 -12.79 5.58 -6.06
N PHE A 4 -12.83 4.80 -4.98
CA PHE A 4 -14.06 4.50 -4.23
C PHE A 4 -14.42 5.62 -3.24
N ASP A 5 -13.49 6.55 -2.96
CA ASP A 5 -13.73 7.62 -2.00
C ASP A 5 -14.81 8.61 -2.49
N PRO A 6 -15.67 9.14 -1.59
CA PRO A 6 -16.84 9.94 -1.97
C PRO A 6 -16.54 11.21 -2.76
N GLU A 7 -15.33 11.76 -2.63
CA GLU A 7 -14.89 12.94 -3.38
C GLU A 7 -14.91 12.70 -4.89
N LEU A 8 -14.57 11.48 -5.33
CA LEU A 8 -14.57 11.08 -6.73
C LEU A 8 -15.66 10.06 -7.05
N ALA A 9 -15.68 8.93 -6.33
CA ALA A 9 -16.63 7.83 -6.48
C ALA A 9 -16.89 7.43 -7.95
N ALA A 10 -15.82 7.30 -8.73
CA ALA A 10 -15.90 7.07 -10.16
C ALA A 10 -14.70 6.32 -10.71
N PHE A 11 -14.93 5.59 -11.80
CA PHE A 11 -13.93 4.79 -12.49
C PHE A 11 -14.02 4.99 -13.99
N VAL A 12 -12.85 5.04 -14.63
CA VAL A 12 -12.68 5.03 -16.08
C VAL A 12 -12.06 3.70 -16.52
N PRO A 13 -12.45 3.15 -17.69
CA PRO A 13 -11.76 2.01 -18.27
C PRO A 13 -10.28 2.33 -18.53
N LEU A 14 -9.37 1.49 -18.02
CA LEU A 14 -7.92 1.71 -18.14
C LEU A 14 -7.47 1.91 -19.59
N LYS A 15 -8.05 1.12 -20.51
CA LYS A 15 -7.78 1.20 -21.96
C LYS A 15 -7.87 2.62 -22.51
N TYR A 16 -8.76 3.45 -21.97
CA TYR A 16 -9.03 4.80 -22.49
C TYR A 16 -8.52 5.91 -21.57
N VAL A 17 -7.83 5.59 -20.47
CA VAL A 17 -7.46 6.57 -19.42
C VAL A 17 -6.69 7.79 -19.93
N GLY A 18 -5.97 7.65 -21.06
CA GLY A 18 -5.24 8.75 -21.69
C GLY A 18 -6.08 9.66 -22.60
N SER A 19 -7.36 9.35 -22.82
CA SER A 19 -8.26 10.14 -23.67
C SER A 19 -8.67 11.45 -22.99
N ALA A 20 -9.07 12.44 -23.78
CA ALA A 20 -9.65 13.68 -23.27
C ALA A 20 -11.10 13.42 -22.82
N PHE A 21 -11.31 13.16 -21.54
CA PHE A 21 -12.67 13.10 -20.99
C PHE A 21 -13.15 14.49 -20.64
N GLN A 22 -14.44 14.71 -20.82
CA GLN A 22 -15.16 15.85 -20.29
C GLN A 22 -16.48 15.37 -19.69
N ASN A 23 -16.67 15.64 -18.39
CA ASN A 23 -17.88 15.29 -17.64
C ASN A 23 -18.27 13.81 -17.80
N GLY A 24 -17.27 12.91 -17.75
CA GLY A 24 -17.46 11.46 -17.83
C GLY A 24 -17.63 10.88 -19.24
N THR A 25 -17.45 11.69 -20.30
CA THR A 25 -17.56 11.24 -21.69
C THR A 25 -16.39 11.70 -22.54
N VAL A 26 -16.04 10.93 -23.58
CA VAL A 26 -15.09 11.35 -24.62
C VAL A 26 -15.88 11.87 -25.82
N GLY A 27 -15.52 13.04 -26.36
CA GLY A 27 -16.21 13.65 -27.48
C GLY A 27 -16.15 12.78 -28.74
N ARG A 28 -17.20 12.82 -29.58
CA ARG A 28 -17.25 12.03 -30.84
C ARG A 28 -16.20 12.43 -31.88
N ILE A 29 -15.64 13.63 -31.76
CA ILE A 29 -14.66 14.22 -32.68
C ILE A 29 -13.24 14.11 -32.09
N GLU A 30 -13.13 13.76 -30.81
CA GLU A 30 -11.85 13.66 -30.11
C GLU A 30 -11.22 12.29 -30.36
N ASP A 31 -9.88 12.27 -30.38
CA ASP A 31 -9.14 11.03 -30.55
C ASP A 31 -9.23 10.16 -29.29
N CYS A 32 -9.69 8.93 -29.47
CA CYS A 32 -9.63 7.90 -28.42
C CYS A 32 -8.18 7.45 -28.25
N VAL A 33 -7.52 7.91 -27.19
CA VAL A 33 -6.15 7.54 -26.84
C VAL A 33 -6.16 6.23 -26.05
N VAL A 34 -5.34 5.28 -26.49
CA VAL A 34 -5.16 3.97 -25.86
C VAL A 34 -3.69 3.68 -25.58
N GLY A 35 -3.40 2.76 -24.66
CA GLY A 35 -2.04 2.34 -24.32
C GLY A 35 -1.32 3.22 -23.29
N ALA A 36 -2.03 4.20 -22.72
CA ALA A 36 -1.54 4.97 -21.57
C ALA A 36 -1.39 4.12 -20.30
N ASP A 37 -2.10 2.98 -20.23
CA ASP A 37 -2.01 1.97 -19.17
C ASP A 37 -0.79 1.04 -19.31
N ASN A 38 0.30 1.53 -19.91
CA ASN A 38 1.57 0.82 -19.97
C ASN A 38 2.05 0.48 -18.55
N ALA A 39 2.36 -0.80 -18.33
CA ALA A 39 2.74 -1.29 -17.00
C ALA A 39 3.94 -0.56 -16.40
N GLY A 40 4.94 -0.19 -17.21
CA GLY A 40 6.10 0.57 -16.75
C GLY A 40 5.72 1.97 -16.27
N PHE A 41 4.82 2.65 -16.99
CA PHE A 41 4.34 3.97 -16.59
C PHE A 41 3.44 3.92 -15.34
N VAL A 42 2.59 2.90 -15.22
CA VAL A 42 1.77 2.66 -14.02
C VAL A 42 2.65 2.37 -12.80
N MET A 43 3.65 1.48 -12.94
CA MET A 43 4.60 1.19 -11.86
C MET A 43 5.42 2.42 -11.48
N GLY A 44 5.91 3.18 -12.48
CA GLY A 44 6.64 4.42 -12.25
C GLY A 44 5.79 5.51 -11.57
N THR A 45 4.49 5.57 -11.85
CA THR A 45 3.53 6.41 -11.13
C THR A 45 3.35 5.95 -9.69
N SER A 46 3.11 4.65 -9.49
CA SER A 46 2.88 4.09 -8.15
C SER A 46 4.09 4.22 -7.23
N ALA A 47 5.29 4.32 -7.81
CA ALA A 47 6.57 4.47 -7.12
C ALA A 47 7.18 5.87 -7.39
N SER A 48 6.36 6.89 -7.70
CA SER A 48 6.84 8.23 -8.01
C SER A 48 7.24 9.00 -6.75
N LEU A 49 8.04 8.36 -5.88
CA LEU A 49 8.52 8.88 -4.61
C LEU A 49 9.48 10.06 -4.78
N PHE A 50 9.60 10.67 -5.97
CA PHE A 50 10.65 11.63 -6.31
C PHE A 50 10.68 12.85 -5.37
N ASN A 51 9.51 13.33 -4.97
CA ASN A 51 9.34 14.40 -3.98
C ASN A 51 9.91 14.04 -2.59
N GLN A 52 9.69 12.83 -2.08
CA GLN A 52 10.19 12.37 -0.79
C GLN A 52 11.64 11.86 -0.89
N ALA A 53 11.94 11.11 -1.95
CA ALA A 53 13.27 10.64 -2.30
C ALA A 53 14.24 11.81 -2.38
N PHE A 54 13.87 12.94 -2.98
CA PHE A 54 14.70 14.15 -2.98
C PHE A 54 15.09 14.62 -1.57
N LEU A 55 14.14 14.64 -0.62
CA LEU A 55 14.39 15.04 0.77
C LEU A 55 15.24 14.03 1.55
N GLN A 56 15.17 12.76 1.17
CA GLN A 56 15.84 11.65 1.86
C GLN A 56 17.21 11.31 1.24
N ILE A 57 17.40 11.53 -0.07
CA ILE A 57 18.60 11.16 -0.81
C ILE A 57 19.78 12.05 -0.46
N GLN A 58 19.53 13.32 -0.08
CA GLN A 58 20.55 14.19 0.50
C GLN A 58 21.09 13.66 1.84
N LYS A 59 20.35 12.77 2.50
CA LYS A 59 20.70 12.15 3.78
C LYS A 59 21.14 10.70 3.63
N ALA A 60 21.09 10.14 2.42
CA ALA A 60 21.41 8.75 2.14
C ALA A 60 22.87 8.62 1.70
N ASP A 61 23.60 7.69 2.32
CA ASP A 61 24.95 7.34 1.91
C ASP A 61 24.92 6.33 0.75
N ASN A 62 25.91 6.39 -0.16
CA ASN A 62 26.12 5.43 -1.26
C ASN A 62 24.99 5.30 -2.29
N VAL A 63 24.25 6.38 -2.56
CA VAL A 63 23.23 6.41 -3.61
C VAL A 63 23.85 6.17 -5.00
N PRO A 64 23.29 5.30 -5.84
CA PRO A 64 23.79 5.07 -7.20
C PRO A 64 23.85 6.36 -8.04
N GLU A 65 24.95 6.59 -8.76
CA GLU A 65 25.20 7.82 -9.52
C GLU A 65 24.13 8.10 -10.59
N PHE A 66 23.58 7.04 -11.20
CA PHE A 66 22.50 7.19 -12.18
C PHE A 66 21.22 7.75 -11.56
N LEU A 67 20.94 7.43 -10.28
CA LEU A 67 19.76 7.92 -9.57
C LEU A 67 19.94 9.39 -9.19
N LEU A 68 21.14 9.76 -8.70
CA LEU A 68 21.50 11.17 -8.47
C LEU A 68 21.41 12.00 -9.76
N LYS A 69 21.88 11.44 -10.88
CA LYS A 69 21.81 12.09 -12.20
C LYS A 69 20.36 12.19 -12.70
N ALA A 70 19.56 11.15 -12.54
CA ALA A 70 18.14 11.19 -12.90
C ALA A 70 17.44 12.33 -12.15
N ILE A 71 17.60 12.39 -10.83
CA ILE A 71 17.02 13.43 -9.98
C ILE A 71 17.56 14.81 -10.34
N ASN A 72 18.88 14.98 -10.49
CA ASN A 72 19.48 16.27 -10.85
C ASN A 72 19.05 16.77 -12.24
N ASN A 73 18.88 15.87 -13.20
CA ASN A 73 18.37 16.23 -14.53
C ASN A 73 16.89 16.60 -14.47
N THR A 74 16.09 15.91 -13.67
CA THR A 74 14.72 16.36 -13.39
C THR A 74 14.77 17.73 -12.73
N LEU A 75 15.66 17.98 -11.76
CA LEU A 75 15.79 19.24 -11.01
C LEU A 75 16.15 20.45 -11.89
N ALA A 76 17.03 20.27 -12.87
CA ALA A 76 17.38 21.32 -13.83
C ALA A 76 16.16 21.78 -14.66
N ASP A 77 15.16 20.90 -14.82
CA ASP A 77 13.90 21.16 -15.51
C ASP A 77 12.74 21.54 -14.55
N ILE A 78 12.91 21.40 -13.23
CA ILE A 78 11.85 21.55 -12.19
C ILE A 78 11.67 22.98 -11.69
N GLY A 79 12.66 23.87 -11.87
CA GLY A 79 12.65 25.23 -11.30
C GLY A 79 11.41 26.08 -11.64
N GLU A 80 10.59 25.69 -12.63
CA GLU A 80 9.40 26.44 -13.05
C GLU A 80 8.05 25.67 -13.04
N GLU A 81 7.96 24.33 -12.83
CA GLU A 81 6.74 23.57 -13.25
C GLU A 81 6.19 22.39 -12.39
N ASN A 82 6.52 22.21 -11.11
CA ASN A 82 5.89 21.15 -10.26
C ASN A 82 5.96 19.72 -10.85
N ARG A 83 7.09 19.31 -11.44
CA ARG A 83 7.26 18.04 -12.18
C ARG A 83 7.60 16.81 -11.32
N ASP A 84 7.43 16.88 -10.00
CA ASP A 84 7.80 15.81 -9.04
C ASP A 84 6.76 14.68 -8.90
N ILE A 85 5.74 14.69 -9.77
CA ILE A 85 4.54 13.85 -9.65
C ILE A 85 4.17 13.29 -11.03
N ALA A 86 3.56 12.09 -11.09
CA ALA A 86 3.14 11.52 -12.36
C ALA A 86 1.93 12.27 -12.93
N ASN A 87 2.09 12.86 -14.11
CA ASN A 87 1.04 13.59 -14.80
C ASN A 87 0.28 12.68 -15.77
N TRP A 88 -0.99 12.46 -15.48
CA TRP A 88 -1.93 11.74 -16.33
C TRP A 88 -2.89 12.72 -17.00
N PRO A 89 -3.35 12.48 -18.25
CA PRO A 89 -4.57 13.12 -18.73
C PRO A 89 -5.69 12.86 -17.73
N ASN A 90 -6.42 13.89 -17.30
CA ASN A 90 -7.44 13.72 -16.27
C ASN A 90 -8.74 13.14 -16.85
N PRO A 91 -9.07 11.85 -16.60
CA PRO A 91 -10.33 11.29 -17.08
C PRO A 91 -11.56 11.83 -16.32
N PHE A 92 -11.33 12.56 -15.23
CA PHE A 92 -12.37 13.12 -14.36
C PHE A 92 -12.53 14.64 -14.55
N TYR A 93 -11.98 15.20 -15.62
CA TYR A 93 -12.16 16.60 -15.94
C TYR A 93 -13.65 16.95 -16.10
N LYS A 94 -14.08 17.98 -15.38
CA LYS A 94 -15.46 18.46 -15.22
C LYS A 94 -16.45 17.42 -14.67
N TYR A 95 -15.98 16.29 -14.18
CA TYR A 95 -16.82 15.28 -13.53
C TYR A 95 -16.99 15.62 -12.04
N ASN A 96 -18.25 15.70 -11.60
CA ASN A 96 -18.64 15.99 -10.21
C ASN A 96 -17.92 17.22 -9.59
N PRO A 97 -17.97 18.42 -10.21
CA PRO A 97 -17.14 19.57 -9.81
C PRO A 97 -17.44 20.14 -8.42
N LYS A 98 -18.53 19.72 -7.78
CA LYS A 98 -18.84 20.12 -6.40
C LYS A 98 -18.00 19.39 -5.36
N ASN A 99 -17.62 18.14 -5.63
CA ASN A 99 -16.92 17.28 -4.67
C ASN A 99 -15.53 16.88 -5.15
N ASN A 100 -15.33 16.75 -6.47
CA ASN A 100 -14.06 16.34 -7.04
C ASN A 100 -13.13 17.55 -7.17
N SER A 101 -12.13 17.63 -6.30
CA SER A 101 -11.09 18.67 -6.28
C SER A 101 -10.30 18.75 -7.59
N ASN A 102 -10.24 17.67 -8.37
CA ASN A 102 -9.53 17.60 -9.65
C ASN A 102 -10.40 17.98 -10.85
N ALA A 103 -11.68 18.33 -10.66
CA ALA A 103 -12.61 18.53 -11.78
C ALA A 103 -12.25 19.71 -12.70
N ASP A 104 -11.50 20.70 -12.21
CA ASP A 104 -11.14 21.88 -13.00
C ASP A 104 -9.76 21.79 -13.66
N SER A 105 -9.02 20.71 -13.45
CA SER A 105 -7.71 20.46 -14.07
C SER A 105 -7.81 19.44 -15.21
N THR A 106 -7.16 19.72 -16.33
CA THR A 106 -7.03 18.75 -17.44
C THR A 106 -5.95 17.71 -17.18
N ILE A 107 -5.14 17.90 -16.13
CA ILE A 107 -4.07 17.00 -15.70
C ILE A 107 -4.42 16.43 -14.33
N LEU A 108 -4.33 15.12 -14.19
CA LEU A 108 -4.44 14.41 -12.92
C LEU A 108 -3.04 14.06 -12.44
N THR A 109 -2.68 14.59 -11.29
CA THR A 109 -1.35 14.51 -10.72
C THR A 109 -1.36 13.43 -9.62
N LEU A 110 -0.61 12.34 -9.83
CA LEU A 110 -0.60 11.15 -8.96
C LEU A 110 0.78 10.90 -8.36
N VAL A 111 0.81 10.71 -7.03
CA VAL A 111 2.03 10.45 -6.24
C VAL A 111 2.18 8.98 -5.85
N ASP A 112 3.29 8.65 -5.18
CA ASP A 112 3.52 7.33 -4.61
C ASP A 112 2.45 6.98 -3.55
N GLY A 113 1.96 5.74 -3.58
CA GLY A 113 0.88 5.28 -2.71
C GLY A 113 1.24 5.17 -1.22
N GLY A 114 2.53 5.19 -0.88
CA GLY A 114 3.03 5.17 0.49
C GLY A 114 3.13 6.54 1.16
N GLU A 115 2.93 7.64 0.41
CA GLU A 115 3.18 8.99 0.94
C GLU A 115 2.24 9.42 2.07
N ASP A 116 1.06 8.80 2.18
CA ASP A 116 0.11 9.04 3.27
C ASP A 116 0.31 8.09 4.46
N LEU A 117 1.52 7.50 4.55
CA LEU A 117 1.95 6.52 5.57
C LEU A 117 1.29 5.15 5.43
N GLN A 118 0.49 4.88 4.39
CA GLN A 118 -0.11 3.58 4.12
C GLN A 118 0.71 2.77 3.10
N ASN A 119 2.00 2.54 3.39
CA ASN A 119 2.89 1.72 2.53
C ASN A 119 2.31 0.32 2.24
N VAL A 120 1.56 -0.25 3.19
CA VAL A 120 0.77 -1.46 2.95
C VAL A 120 -0.61 -1.04 2.39
N PRO A 121 -0.99 -1.47 1.17
CA PRO A 121 -2.16 -0.95 0.47
C PRO A 121 -3.47 -1.59 0.96
N PHE A 122 -3.88 -1.27 2.19
CA PHE A 122 -5.12 -1.78 2.79
C PHE A 122 -6.37 -1.20 2.13
N HIS A 123 -6.38 0.10 1.80
CA HIS A 123 -7.58 0.81 1.37
C HIS A 123 -8.39 0.08 0.27
N PRO A 124 -7.78 -0.40 -0.83
CA PRO A 124 -8.52 -1.15 -1.84
C PRO A 124 -9.19 -2.41 -1.28
N LEU A 125 -8.56 -3.12 -0.34
CA LEU A 125 -9.09 -4.37 0.23
C LEU A 125 -10.21 -4.14 1.26
N LEU A 126 -10.37 -2.91 1.74
CA LEU A 126 -11.40 -2.56 2.73
C LEU A 126 -12.73 -2.16 2.10
N VAL A 127 -12.82 -2.00 0.78
CA VAL A 127 -14.09 -1.66 0.10
C VAL A 127 -15.14 -2.73 0.38
N SER A 128 -16.26 -2.34 0.99
CA SER A 128 -17.27 -3.29 1.52
C SER A 128 -17.83 -4.24 0.47
N ASP A 129 -18.06 -3.76 -0.76
CA ASP A 129 -18.52 -4.57 -1.90
C ASP A 129 -17.57 -5.70 -2.28
N ARG A 130 -16.29 -5.65 -1.88
CA ARG A 130 -15.33 -6.74 -2.13
C ARG A 130 -15.49 -7.92 -1.18
N GLN A 131 -16.21 -7.74 -0.08
CA GLN A 131 -16.49 -8.80 0.90
C GLN A 131 -15.21 -9.58 1.30
N VAL A 132 -14.13 -8.85 1.58
CA VAL A 132 -12.87 -9.45 2.01
C VAL A 132 -12.98 -9.89 3.46
N ASP A 133 -12.73 -11.17 3.72
CA ASP A 133 -12.74 -11.74 5.08
C ASP A 133 -11.36 -11.67 5.75
N VAL A 134 -10.29 -11.93 4.99
CA VAL A 134 -8.91 -12.04 5.51
C VAL A 134 -7.93 -11.29 4.61
N ILE A 135 -7.00 -10.56 5.21
CA ILE A 135 -5.90 -9.85 4.55
C ILE A 135 -4.56 -10.34 5.08
N PHE A 136 -3.72 -10.87 4.20
CA PHE A 136 -2.30 -11.11 4.50
C PHE A 136 -1.50 -9.85 4.18
N ALA A 137 -1.10 -9.13 5.21
CA ALA A 137 -0.43 -7.84 5.12
C ALA A 137 1.08 -8.01 5.26
N ILE A 138 1.79 -8.00 4.14
CA ILE A 138 3.25 -8.11 4.11
C ILE A 138 3.85 -6.70 4.21
N ASP A 139 4.66 -6.46 5.23
CA ASP A 139 5.19 -5.13 5.52
C ASP A 139 6.73 -5.11 5.49
N GLY A 140 7.27 -4.53 4.42
CA GLY A 140 8.70 -4.30 4.22
C GLY A 140 9.17 -2.90 4.59
N SER A 141 8.35 -2.11 5.30
CA SER A 141 8.62 -0.69 5.56
C SER A 141 9.87 -0.47 6.43
N ALA A 142 10.57 0.63 6.18
CA ALA A 142 11.79 1.03 6.88
C ALA A 142 11.51 2.13 7.94
N ASP A 143 10.56 1.87 8.86
CA ASP A 143 9.99 2.92 9.73
C ASP A 143 10.89 3.35 10.90
N THR A 144 11.67 2.41 11.44
CA THR A 144 12.56 2.66 12.58
C THR A 144 13.92 3.21 12.14
N LYS A 145 14.70 3.76 13.09
CA LYS A 145 16.10 4.20 12.83
C LYS A 145 16.98 3.08 12.25
N THR A 146 16.65 1.84 12.56
CA THR A 146 17.32 0.63 12.07
C THR A 146 16.62 0.00 10.87
N ARG A 147 15.70 0.72 10.21
CA ARG A 147 15.02 0.34 8.96
C ARG A 147 14.16 -0.93 9.05
N TRP A 148 13.52 -1.14 10.20
CA TRP A 148 12.51 -2.18 10.41
C TRP A 148 11.10 -1.58 10.50
N PRO A 149 10.04 -2.34 10.14
CA PRO A 149 8.66 -1.91 10.32
C PRO A 149 8.33 -1.65 11.79
N ASN A 150 7.39 -0.73 12.04
CA ASN A 150 6.86 -0.49 13.39
C ASN A 150 5.31 -0.45 13.45
N GLY A 151 4.63 -0.90 12.39
CA GLY A 151 3.18 -0.88 12.28
C GLY A 151 2.60 0.46 11.82
N THR A 152 3.41 1.43 11.39
CA THR A 152 2.93 2.76 10.94
C THR A 152 1.82 2.65 9.89
N SER A 153 1.94 1.75 8.92
CA SER A 153 0.89 1.53 7.90
C SER A 153 -0.45 1.09 8.49
N LEU A 154 -0.43 0.19 9.48
CA LEU A 154 -1.66 -0.26 10.15
C LEU A 154 -2.27 0.86 10.98
N VAL A 155 -1.45 1.62 11.73
CA VAL A 155 -1.91 2.74 12.56
C VAL A 155 -2.53 3.84 11.69
N ALA A 156 -1.87 4.22 10.58
CA ALA A 156 -2.37 5.21 9.65
C ALA A 156 -3.73 4.78 9.05
N THR A 157 -3.83 3.51 8.64
CA THR A 157 -5.08 2.95 8.09
C THR A 157 -6.20 2.92 9.13
N TYR A 158 -5.89 2.53 10.38
CA TYR A 158 -6.85 2.52 11.48
C TYR A 158 -7.39 3.91 11.79
N GLU A 159 -6.52 4.92 11.87
CA GLU A 159 -6.93 6.31 12.11
C GLU A 159 -7.74 6.88 10.94
N ARG A 160 -7.38 6.57 9.68
CA ARG A 160 -8.17 6.92 8.49
C ARG A 160 -9.57 6.29 8.53
N SER A 161 -9.66 5.02 8.93
CA SER A 161 -10.94 4.31 9.10
C SER A 161 -11.82 4.98 10.16
N LYS A 162 -11.24 5.35 11.32
CA LYS A 162 -11.93 6.06 12.39
C LYS A 162 -12.42 7.45 11.99
N ALA A 163 -11.64 8.16 11.17
CA ALA A 163 -12.02 9.48 10.66
C ALA A 163 -13.20 9.42 9.68
N GLY A 164 -13.56 8.23 9.17
CA GLY A 164 -14.72 8.05 8.30
C GLY A 164 -14.54 8.65 6.89
N VAL A 165 -13.29 8.85 6.46
CA VAL A 165 -12.96 9.44 5.14
C VAL A 165 -13.53 8.60 4.00
N SER A 166 -13.38 7.28 4.09
CA SER A 166 -13.81 6.32 3.09
C SER A 166 -15.12 5.64 3.53
N THR A 167 -16.26 6.30 3.35
CA THR A 167 -17.56 5.82 3.88
C THR A 167 -18.04 4.48 3.29
N GLN A 168 -17.44 4.03 2.18
CA GLN A 168 -17.75 2.74 1.55
C GLN A 168 -16.89 1.58 2.08
N ASN A 169 -15.91 1.87 2.94
CA ASN A 169 -15.04 0.84 3.49
C ASN A 169 -15.69 0.14 4.68
N ASN A 170 -15.38 -1.15 4.83
CA ASN A 170 -15.52 -1.86 6.09
C ASN A 170 -14.67 -1.17 7.17
N LYS A 171 -15.03 -1.41 8.44
CA LYS A 171 -14.20 -1.00 9.57
C LYS A 171 -12.82 -1.64 9.47
N PHE A 172 -11.84 -1.02 10.11
CA PHE A 172 -10.51 -1.58 10.27
C PHE A 172 -10.33 -2.08 11.71
N PRO A 173 -9.67 -3.23 11.92
CA PRO A 173 -9.37 -3.73 13.26
C PRO A 173 -8.66 -2.70 14.13
N LYS A 174 -8.87 -2.80 15.45
CA LYS A 174 -8.11 -1.99 16.41
C LYS A 174 -6.64 -2.39 16.35
N VAL A 175 -5.76 -1.38 16.28
CA VAL A 175 -4.31 -1.57 16.28
C VAL A 175 -3.71 -0.63 17.33
N PRO A 176 -2.74 -1.08 18.15
CA PRO A 176 -2.07 -0.21 19.10
C PRO A 176 -1.21 0.86 18.39
N ASP A 177 -0.89 1.94 19.10
CA ASP A 177 0.07 2.94 18.61
C ASP A 177 1.48 2.34 18.42
N GLN A 178 2.35 2.99 17.66
CA GLN A 178 3.67 2.47 17.29
C GLN A 178 4.56 2.15 18.49
N ASN A 179 4.50 2.91 19.59
CA ASN A 179 5.33 2.62 20.76
C ASN A 179 4.88 1.32 21.41
N THR A 180 3.57 1.16 21.60
CA THR A 180 2.97 -0.06 22.11
C THR A 180 3.22 -1.25 21.16
N PHE A 181 3.10 -1.03 19.85
CA PHE A 181 3.36 -2.03 18.80
C PHE A 181 4.78 -2.62 18.90
N ILE A 182 5.80 -1.77 19.04
CA ILE A 182 7.19 -2.18 19.23
C ILE A 182 7.39 -2.86 20.59
N ASN A 183 6.85 -2.29 21.67
CA ASN A 183 7.05 -2.82 23.03
C ASN A 183 6.45 -4.21 23.23
N LEU A 184 5.33 -4.49 22.54
CA LEU A 184 4.71 -5.83 22.51
C LEU A 184 5.41 -6.80 21.54
N GLY A 185 6.39 -6.33 20.75
CA GLY A 185 7.12 -7.16 19.81
C GLY A 185 6.33 -7.54 18.54
N LEU A 186 5.21 -6.85 18.25
CA LEU A 186 4.35 -7.16 17.10
C LEU A 186 5.04 -6.91 15.75
N ASN A 187 6.16 -6.19 15.74
CA ASN A 187 6.99 -5.97 14.56
C ASN A 187 8.10 -7.01 14.37
N LYS A 188 8.16 -8.04 15.22
CA LYS A 188 9.20 -9.09 15.17
C LYS A 188 8.65 -10.45 14.76
N GLN A 189 7.34 -10.60 14.69
CA GLN A 189 6.69 -11.85 14.37
C GLN A 189 5.35 -11.62 13.69
N PRO A 190 4.86 -12.60 12.92
CA PRO A 190 3.48 -12.61 12.47
C PRO A 190 2.49 -12.36 13.60
N THR A 191 1.44 -11.59 13.34
CA THR A 191 0.43 -11.20 14.34
C THR A 191 -0.94 -11.10 13.68
N PHE A 192 -1.98 -11.57 14.38
CA PHE A 192 -3.37 -11.39 13.96
C PHE A 192 -3.99 -10.14 14.56
N PHE A 193 -4.78 -9.40 13.76
CA PHE A 193 -5.64 -8.31 14.22
C PHE A 193 -7.08 -8.52 13.75
N GLY A 194 -8.05 -8.19 14.60
CA GLY A 194 -9.47 -8.26 14.25
C GLY A 194 -10.25 -9.38 14.92
N CYS A 195 -9.62 -10.17 15.78
CA CYS A 195 -10.26 -11.29 16.49
C CYS A 195 -11.15 -10.89 17.68
N ASP A 196 -11.27 -9.60 17.99
CA ASP A 196 -12.10 -9.14 19.09
C ASP A 196 -13.58 -9.38 18.78
N THR A 197 -14.19 -10.32 19.50
CA THR A 197 -15.58 -10.77 19.38
C THR A 197 -16.56 -9.87 20.13
N ASP A 198 -16.32 -8.55 20.16
CA ASP A 198 -17.26 -7.60 20.79
C ASP A 198 -18.63 -7.71 20.09
N SER A 199 -19.48 -8.49 20.74
CA SER A 199 -20.71 -9.13 20.26
C SER A 199 -21.72 -8.16 19.64
N GLY A 200 -21.52 -7.85 18.36
CA GLY A 200 -22.45 -7.09 17.54
C GLY A 200 -21.83 -6.09 16.57
N ASN A 201 -20.51 -5.90 16.57
CA ASN A 201 -19.84 -5.01 15.61
C ASN A 201 -18.64 -5.70 14.96
N SER A 202 -18.78 -6.08 13.69
CA SER A 202 -17.66 -6.57 12.88
C SER A 202 -16.51 -5.56 12.93
N SER A 203 -15.32 -6.04 13.30
CA SER A 203 -14.06 -5.29 13.37
C SER A 203 -13.50 -4.96 11.98
N GLY A 204 -14.07 -5.52 10.91
CA GLY A 204 -13.50 -5.51 9.57
C GLY A 204 -13.02 -6.90 9.15
N PRO A 205 -12.19 -6.99 8.09
CA PRO A 205 -11.46 -8.22 7.77
C PRO A 205 -10.45 -8.55 8.88
N LEU A 206 -10.22 -9.86 9.08
CA LEU A 206 -9.08 -10.35 9.85
C LEU A 206 -7.78 -9.99 9.13
N ILE A 207 -6.80 -9.46 9.85
CA ILE A 207 -5.50 -9.10 9.29
C ILE A 207 -4.45 -10.06 9.83
N VAL A 208 -3.78 -10.78 8.94
CA VAL A 208 -2.57 -11.54 9.22
C VAL A 208 -1.39 -10.64 8.85
N TYR A 209 -0.82 -9.97 9.84
CA TYR A 209 0.31 -9.06 9.64
C TYR A 209 1.62 -9.83 9.62
N LEU A 210 2.43 -9.63 8.58
CA LEU A 210 3.70 -10.28 8.33
C LEU A 210 4.80 -9.21 8.19
N PRO A 211 5.42 -8.77 9.29
CA PRO A 211 6.49 -7.77 9.24
C PRO A 211 7.80 -8.39 8.76
N ASN A 212 8.54 -7.67 7.92
CA ASN A 212 9.94 -7.98 7.66
C ASN A 212 10.73 -7.96 8.98
N ALA A 213 11.30 -9.10 9.36
CA ALA A 213 12.02 -9.30 10.61
C ALA A 213 13.21 -10.25 10.38
N PRO A 214 14.31 -10.12 11.15
CA PRO A 214 15.55 -10.87 10.91
C PRO A 214 15.51 -12.29 11.49
N TYR A 215 14.77 -13.20 10.84
CA TYR A 215 14.71 -14.62 11.24
C TYR A 215 16.00 -15.38 10.88
N SER A 216 16.52 -15.13 9.68
CA SER A 216 17.74 -15.78 9.19
C SER A 216 18.70 -14.85 8.47
N TYR A 217 18.28 -13.62 8.16
CA TYR A 217 19.09 -12.63 7.47
C TYR A 217 18.58 -11.21 7.78
N GLU A 218 19.50 -10.24 7.88
CA GLU A 218 19.14 -8.83 8.08
C GLU A 218 18.77 -8.20 6.73
N SER A 219 17.46 -8.20 6.41
CA SER A 219 16.90 -7.63 5.18
C SER A 219 16.38 -6.20 5.32
N ASN A 220 16.94 -5.42 6.24
CA ASN A 220 16.61 -4.00 6.48
C ASN A 220 17.40 -3.07 5.55
N PHE A 221 17.28 -3.29 4.25
CA PHE A 221 17.91 -2.49 3.20
C PHE A 221 17.35 -1.07 3.12
N THR A 222 18.09 -0.16 2.50
CA THR A 222 17.55 1.17 2.18
C THR A 222 16.62 1.09 0.98
N THR A 223 15.68 2.04 0.89
CA THR A 223 14.86 2.26 -0.31
C THR A 223 15.70 2.57 -1.56
N PHE A 224 16.95 3.02 -1.39
CA PHE A 224 17.86 3.39 -2.48
C PHE A 224 18.80 2.25 -2.90
N ASP A 225 18.71 1.09 -2.24
CA ASP A 225 19.47 -0.10 -2.61
C ASP A 225 18.77 -0.75 -3.82
N LEU A 226 19.30 -0.49 -5.02
CA LEU A 226 18.73 -0.94 -6.30
C LEU A 226 19.44 -2.15 -6.90
N GLU A 227 20.55 -2.58 -6.30
CA GLU A 227 21.36 -3.70 -6.75
C GLU A 227 21.63 -4.66 -5.59
N TYR A 228 21.49 -5.95 -5.86
CA TYR A 228 21.71 -7.03 -4.90
C TYR A 228 22.43 -8.16 -5.60
N SER A 229 23.39 -8.79 -4.92
CA SER A 229 23.97 -10.04 -5.40
C SER A 229 22.94 -11.19 -5.35
N ASP A 230 23.15 -12.22 -6.16
CA ASP A 230 22.30 -13.41 -6.13
C ASP A 230 22.27 -14.07 -4.75
N SER A 231 23.38 -14.01 -4.01
CA SER A 231 23.47 -14.53 -2.65
C SER A 231 22.57 -13.75 -1.70
N GLU A 232 22.65 -12.41 -1.72
CA GLU A 232 21.81 -11.54 -0.89
C GLU A 232 20.33 -11.73 -1.22
N ARG A 233 19.96 -11.71 -2.51
CA ARG A 233 18.58 -12.00 -2.96
C ARG A 233 18.07 -13.31 -2.39
N ASN A 234 18.86 -14.39 -2.47
CA ASN A 234 18.45 -15.70 -1.97
C ASN A 234 18.29 -15.71 -0.44
N GLN A 235 19.14 -14.99 0.30
CA GLN A 235 19.01 -14.86 1.75
C GLN A 235 17.79 -14.02 2.15
N ILE A 236 17.48 -12.95 1.42
CA ILE A 236 16.26 -12.14 1.60
C ILE A 236 15.02 -12.99 1.40
N LEU A 237 14.95 -13.73 0.30
CA LEU A 237 13.82 -14.62 0.01
C LEU A 237 13.66 -15.72 1.09
N ARG A 238 14.78 -16.30 1.53
CA ARG A 238 14.77 -17.30 2.61
C ARG A 238 14.34 -16.70 3.94
N ASN A 239 14.74 -15.48 4.24
CA ASN A 239 14.28 -14.76 5.43
C ASN A 239 12.78 -14.50 5.37
N GLY A 240 12.25 -14.04 4.23
CA GLY A 240 10.81 -13.87 4.04
C GLY A 240 10.01 -15.16 4.21
N TYR A 241 10.52 -16.29 3.70
CA TYR A 241 9.95 -17.61 3.95
C TYR A 241 9.93 -17.94 5.46
N ASN A 242 11.03 -17.69 6.16
CA ASN A 242 11.13 -17.96 7.59
C ASN A 242 10.21 -17.03 8.42
N VAL A 243 10.03 -15.77 8.04
CA VAL A 243 9.03 -14.89 8.65
C VAL A 243 7.63 -15.48 8.48
N ALA A 244 7.24 -15.77 7.23
CA ALA A 244 5.88 -16.23 6.91
C ALA A 244 5.52 -17.58 7.56
N THR A 245 6.52 -18.43 7.81
CA THR A 245 6.34 -19.77 8.39
C THR A 245 6.75 -19.86 9.86
N MET A 246 7.15 -18.75 10.47
CA MET A 246 7.76 -18.73 11.80
C MET A 246 8.91 -19.76 11.95
N GLY A 247 9.79 -19.77 10.95
CA GLY A 247 10.90 -20.71 10.83
C GLY A 247 10.43 -22.14 10.62
N ASN A 248 9.44 -22.36 9.75
CA ASN A 248 8.81 -23.66 9.53
C ASN A 248 8.25 -24.28 10.84
N GLY A 249 7.60 -23.47 11.65
CA GLY A 249 7.03 -23.85 12.94
C GLY A 249 8.05 -24.06 14.06
N THR A 250 9.31 -23.67 13.88
CA THR A 250 10.33 -23.85 14.93
C THR A 250 10.27 -22.76 16.00
N VAL A 251 9.84 -21.55 15.64
CA VAL A 251 9.64 -20.46 16.60
C VAL A 251 8.31 -20.63 17.33
N ASP A 252 7.27 -21.05 16.61
CA ASP A 252 5.95 -21.40 17.15
C ASP A 252 5.41 -22.63 16.41
N SER A 253 5.22 -23.74 17.13
CA SER A 253 4.74 -25.00 16.56
C SER A 253 3.27 -24.98 16.16
N GLU A 254 2.49 -24.05 16.71
CA GLU A 254 1.06 -23.92 16.41
C GLU A 254 0.82 -23.03 15.18
N TRP A 255 1.77 -22.17 14.81
CA TRP A 255 1.63 -21.26 13.66
C TRP A 255 1.19 -21.96 12.36
N PRO A 256 1.72 -23.15 11.96
CA PRO A 256 1.20 -23.86 10.79
C PRO A 256 -0.29 -24.23 10.90
N ALA A 257 -0.75 -24.66 12.08
CA ALA A 257 -2.16 -25.03 12.30
C ALA A 257 -3.09 -23.80 12.16
N CYS A 258 -2.59 -22.62 12.53
CA CYS A 258 -3.33 -21.36 12.39
C CYS A 258 -3.63 -21.00 10.93
N HIS A 259 -2.79 -21.40 9.99
CA HIS A 259 -3.10 -21.27 8.56
C HIS A 259 -4.14 -22.30 8.11
N ASP A 260 -4.08 -23.53 8.63
CA ASP A 260 -5.01 -24.61 8.28
C ASP A 260 -6.44 -24.32 8.79
N GLU A 261 -6.58 -23.66 9.94
CA GLU A 261 -7.88 -23.22 10.48
C GLU A 261 -8.53 -22.11 9.64
N LEU A 262 -7.72 -21.21 9.06
CA LEU A 262 -8.20 -20.19 8.10
C LEU A 262 -8.74 -20.80 6.80
N ASP A 263 -8.14 -21.89 6.31
CA ASP A 263 -8.55 -22.55 5.06
C ASP A 263 -9.79 -23.45 5.27
N SER A 264 -9.87 -24.12 6.42
CA SER A 264 -10.98 -25.01 6.77
C SER A 264 -12.30 -24.26 6.99
N SER A 265 -12.24 -23.05 7.56
CA SER A 265 -13.39 -22.20 7.85
C SER A 265 -14.02 -21.57 6.59
N ARG A 266 -13.23 -21.36 5.52
CA ARG A 266 -13.74 -20.93 4.19
C ARG A 266 -14.74 -21.90 3.57
N HIS A 267 -14.60 -23.20 3.82
CA HIS A 267 -15.52 -24.22 3.30
C HIS A 267 -16.90 -24.22 4.00
N LEU A 268 -17.01 -23.56 5.15
CA LEU A 268 -18.21 -23.58 6.00
C LEU A 268 -19.04 -22.29 5.99
N ARG A 269 -18.67 -21.26 5.20
CA ARG A 269 -19.22 -19.89 5.31
C ARG A 269 -19.06 -19.35 6.74
N ALA A 270 -17.90 -19.57 7.33
CA ALA A 270 -17.57 -19.01 8.62
C ALA A 270 -17.54 -17.48 8.53
N ARG A 271 -18.07 -16.79 9.54
CA ARG A 271 -18.03 -15.33 9.63
C ARG A 271 -16.63 -14.87 10.07
N PRO A 272 -16.27 -13.59 9.87
CA PRO A 272 -15.07 -13.01 10.47
C PRO A 272 -14.93 -13.28 11.99
N ASP A 273 -16.05 -13.45 12.69
CA ASP A 273 -16.12 -13.76 14.13
C ASP A 273 -15.74 -15.22 14.48
N ASP A 274 -15.66 -16.12 13.49
CA ASP A 274 -15.34 -17.55 13.67
C ASP A 274 -13.82 -17.82 13.61
N PHE A 275 -13.01 -16.82 13.22
CA PHE A 275 -11.55 -16.93 13.25
C PHE A 275 -11.04 -16.62 14.67
N GLY A 276 -10.70 -17.65 15.44
CA GLY A 276 -9.94 -17.47 16.68
C GLY A 276 -8.57 -16.89 16.36
N CYS A 277 -8.11 -15.89 17.14
CA CYS A 277 -6.71 -15.45 17.05
C CYS A 277 -5.80 -16.60 17.50
N CYS A 278 -4.98 -17.07 16.58
CA CYS A 278 -3.63 -17.46 16.90
C CYS A 278 -2.76 -16.21 17.11
#